data_AF-A0A7X4AJ83-F1
#
_entry.id   AF-A0A7X4AJ83-F1
#
_cell.length_a   1.000
_cell.length_b   1.000
_cell.length_c   1.000
_cell.angle_alpha   90.00
_cell.angle_beta   90.00
_cell.angle_gamma   90.00
#
_symmetry.space_group_name_H-M   'P 1'
#
loop_
_entity.id
_entity.type
_entity.pdbx_description
1 polymer ?
#
loop_
_entity_poly.entity_id
_entity_poly.type
_entity_poly.pdbx_seq_one_letter_code
_entity_poly.pdbx_strand_id
1 'polypeptide(L)'
;MVATNGSSTATVNTLSISHGLNRREVELPDYDRERIEDVGFLTAMTLVLLGNYAQTGHFGGPLAYTPYTVASHLIGPDLGGLRYDYRRPKHPYSDRFMLAGGHNAPVTYALWMILGEALARKHAATGDDRYYADPDTSMLSIDALGFRRGRGALDTILQDNNLQDHPLMAQAAIRGIRSLAGHSETTDLTNDVNGGPSGIGIATSAGKAAFWDIVGAPDSLKIMAIEGEFAMTSGHSQEMK
;
A
#
# COMPACT_ATOMS: atom_id res chain seq x y z
N MET A 1 6.56 18.53 -24.78
CA MET A 1 7.97 18.56 -24.31
C MET A 1 7.91 18.50 -22.80
N VAL A 2 8.28 17.36 -22.20
CA VAL A 2 8.36 17.26 -20.74
C VAL A 2 9.71 17.84 -20.36
N ALA A 3 9.71 18.87 -19.51
CA ALA A 3 10.93 19.41 -18.95
C ALA A 3 11.60 18.30 -18.12
N THR A 4 12.83 17.94 -18.48
CA THR A 4 13.69 17.11 -17.63
C THR A 4 14.08 17.95 -16.42
N ASN A 5 13.30 17.90 -15.35
CA ASN A 5 13.69 18.51 -14.09
C ASN A 5 14.91 17.74 -13.54
N GLY A 6 15.95 18.51 -13.21
CA GLY A 6 17.32 18.04 -13.06
C GLY A 6 17.55 17.00 -11.97
N SER A 7 18.70 16.31 -12.10
CA SER A 7 19.33 15.50 -11.04
C SER A 7 19.13 16.19 -9.68
N SER A 8 18.38 15.52 -8.79
CA SER A 8 18.23 15.97 -7.42
C SER A 8 19.23 15.19 -6.56
N THR A 9 19.92 15.86 -5.64
CA THR A 9 20.90 15.22 -4.76
C THR A 9 20.29 15.04 -3.37
N ALA A 10 20.30 13.81 -2.84
CA ALA A 10 20.01 13.54 -1.44
C ALA A 10 21.29 13.54 -0.61
N THR A 11 21.21 14.10 0.59
CA THR A 11 22.31 14.01 1.56
C THR A 11 22.08 12.84 2.50
N VAL A 12 22.97 11.85 2.47
CA VAL A 12 23.00 10.73 3.43
C VAL A 12 24.03 11.04 4.49
N ASN A 13 23.60 11.10 5.75
CA ASN A 13 24.50 11.24 6.90
C ASN A 13 24.67 9.89 7.58
N THR A 14 25.90 9.41 7.69
CA THR A 14 26.24 8.20 8.45
C THR A 14 26.97 8.61 9.72
N LEU A 15 26.43 8.17 10.86
CA LEU A 15 27.05 8.33 12.18
C LEU A 15 27.66 6.99 12.58
N SER A 16 28.97 6.98 12.85
CA SER A 16 29.65 5.83 13.44
C SER A 16 30.06 6.15 14.87
N ILE A 17 30.09 5.13 15.74
CA ILE A 17 30.38 5.29 17.18
C ILE A 17 31.80 5.86 17.41
N SER A 18 32.71 5.67 16.46
CA SER A 18 34.14 5.99 16.59
C SER A 18 34.66 7.10 15.66
N HIS A 19 33.92 7.47 14.61
CA HIS A 19 34.33 8.52 13.66
C HIS A 19 33.14 9.43 13.35
N GLY A 20 33.37 10.74 13.44
CA GLY A 20 32.37 11.80 13.30
C GLY A 20 31.51 11.73 12.02
N LEU A 21 30.53 12.63 11.94
CA LEU A 21 29.50 12.65 10.90
C LEU A 21 30.10 12.57 9.49
N ASN A 22 29.85 11.46 8.79
CA ASN A 22 30.22 11.28 7.39
C ASN A 22 29.03 11.65 6.51
N ARG A 23 29.22 12.65 5.65
CA ARG A 23 28.19 13.14 4.72
C ARG A 23 28.51 12.66 3.30
N ARG A 24 27.57 11.94 2.69
CA ARG A 24 27.64 11.51 1.30
C ARG A 24 26.48 12.12 0.52
N GLU A 25 26.77 12.77 -0.59
CA GLU A 25 25.76 13.15 -1.57
C GLU A 25 25.47 11.97 -2.49
N VAL A 26 24.19 11.72 -2.72
CA VAL A 26 23.68 10.67 -3.58
C VAL A 26 22.84 11.33 -4.66
N GLU A 27 23.24 11.18 -5.91
CA GLU A 27 22.40 11.57 -7.05
C GLU A 27 21.16 10.68 -7.08
N LEU A 28 20.00 11.31 -7.13
CA LEU A 28 18.73 10.63 -7.32
C LEU A 28 18.42 10.62 -8.82
N PRO A 29 18.01 9.47 -9.37
CA PRO A 29 17.52 9.40 -10.73
C PRO A 29 16.23 10.22 -10.89
N ASP A 30 15.85 10.53 -12.13
CA ASP A 30 14.51 11.03 -12.39
C ASP A 30 13.51 9.89 -12.17
N TYR A 31 12.71 10.00 -11.12
CA TYR A 31 11.66 9.05 -10.74
C TYR A 31 10.25 9.66 -10.86
N ASP A 32 10.09 10.75 -11.62
CA ASP A 32 8.82 11.48 -11.76
C ASP A 32 8.32 11.99 -10.40
N ARG A 33 9.19 12.74 -9.71
CA ARG A 33 8.98 13.20 -8.32
C ARG A 33 7.66 13.92 -8.12
N GLU A 34 7.29 14.81 -9.03
CA GLU A 34 6.05 15.59 -8.95
C GLU A 34 4.82 14.69 -8.95
N ARG A 35 4.78 13.69 -9.84
CA ARG A 35 3.68 12.73 -9.89
C ARG A 35 3.62 11.84 -8.65
N ILE A 36 4.77 11.43 -8.10
CA ILE A 36 4.83 10.68 -6.84
C ILE A 36 4.28 11.53 -5.70
N GLU A 37 4.63 12.82 -5.64
CA GLU A 37 4.12 13.76 -4.64
C GLU A 37 2.60 13.97 -4.77
N ASP A 38 2.07 14.09 -5.98
CA ASP A 38 0.63 14.18 -6.26
C ASP A 38 -0.12 12.93 -5.78
N VAL A 39 0.38 11.74 -6.12
CA VAL A 39 -0.23 10.49 -5.64
C VAL A 39 -0.09 10.36 -4.12
N GLY A 40 1.01 10.84 -3.54
CA GLY A 40 1.20 10.94 -2.10
C GLY A 40 0.15 11.82 -1.42
N PHE A 41 -0.09 13.01 -1.96
CA PHE A 41 -1.11 13.92 -1.47
C PHE A 41 -2.51 13.31 -1.59
N LEU A 42 -2.86 12.75 -2.75
CA LEU A 42 -4.14 12.09 -2.96
C LEU A 42 -4.33 10.92 -1.99
N THR A 43 -3.31 10.08 -1.79
CA THR A 43 -3.34 8.96 -0.85
C THR A 43 -3.60 9.45 0.57
N ALA A 44 -2.89 10.49 1.02
CA ALA A 44 -3.09 11.09 2.35
C ALA A 44 -4.50 11.66 2.52
N MET A 45 -5.04 12.37 1.52
CA MET A 45 -6.37 12.95 1.60
C MET A 45 -7.48 11.90 1.54
N THR A 46 -7.35 10.88 0.68
CA THR A 46 -8.28 9.75 0.64
C THR A 46 -8.30 9.02 1.97
N LEU A 47 -7.14 8.78 2.57
CA LEU A 47 -7.04 8.18 3.91
C LEU A 47 -7.78 8.99 4.98
N VAL A 48 -7.62 10.31 4.99
CA VAL A 48 -8.34 11.20 5.90
C VAL A 48 -9.85 11.11 5.67
N LEU A 49 -10.30 11.04 4.41
CA LEU A 49 -11.70 10.84 4.07
C LEU A 49 -12.24 9.51 4.60
N LEU A 50 -11.49 8.41 4.47
CA LEU A 50 -11.88 7.10 5.02
C LEU A 50 -12.11 7.19 6.53
N GLY A 51 -11.14 7.72 7.27
CA GLY A 51 -11.23 7.83 8.72
C GLY A 51 -12.36 8.78 9.18
N ASN A 52 -12.50 9.92 8.52
CA ASN A 52 -13.56 10.88 8.81
C ASN A 52 -14.95 10.31 8.49
N TYR A 53 -15.12 9.63 7.36
CA TYR A 53 -16.41 9.02 7.02
C TYR A 53 -16.78 7.87 7.95
N ALA A 54 -15.80 7.05 8.36
CA ALA A 54 -16.05 5.97 9.31
C ALA A 54 -16.20 6.46 10.76
N GLN A 55 -15.76 7.68 11.08
CA GLN A 55 -15.66 8.20 12.45
C GLN A 55 -14.80 7.29 13.36
N THR A 56 -13.84 6.59 12.77
CA THR A 56 -12.92 5.67 13.45
C THR A 56 -11.69 5.43 12.57
N GLY A 57 -10.57 5.05 13.18
CA GLY A 57 -9.33 4.75 12.48
C GLY A 57 -8.13 5.43 13.11
N HIS A 58 -6.96 5.09 12.59
CA HIS A 58 -5.72 5.77 12.91
C HIS A 58 -5.41 6.77 11.79
N PHE A 59 -4.82 7.91 12.13
CA PHE A 59 -4.44 8.93 11.17
C PHE A 59 -2.93 9.18 11.18
N GLY A 60 -2.34 9.32 12.38
CA GLY A 60 -0.93 9.69 12.55
C GLY A 60 0.06 8.76 11.83
N GLY A 61 0.11 7.49 12.24
CA GLY A 61 0.96 6.48 11.60
C GLY A 61 0.71 6.34 10.10
N PRO A 62 -0.55 6.16 9.63
CA PRO A 62 -0.79 6.00 8.20
C PRO A 62 -0.38 7.23 7.36
N LEU A 63 -0.60 8.46 7.85
CA LEU A 63 -0.13 9.68 7.19
C LEU A 63 1.39 9.73 7.14
N ALA A 64 2.07 9.39 8.24
CA ALA A 64 3.54 9.34 8.30
C ALA A 64 4.12 8.28 7.33
N TYR A 65 3.42 7.18 7.10
CA TYR A 65 3.86 6.11 6.20
C TYR A 65 3.48 6.33 4.74
N THR A 66 2.67 7.34 4.42
CA THR A 66 2.23 7.61 3.05
C THR A 66 3.39 7.70 2.06
N PRO A 67 4.50 8.44 2.32
CA PRO A 67 5.62 8.48 1.39
C PRO A 67 6.25 7.10 1.15
N TYR A 68 6.43 6.29 2.19
CA TYR A 68 6.99 4.93 2.06
C TYR A 68 6.06 3.99 1.29
N THR A 69 4.76 4.01 1.60
CA THR A 69 3.77 3.20 0.91
C THR A 69 3.68 3.57 -0.58
N VAL A 70 3.64 4.86 -0.90
CA VAL A 70 3.54 5.35 -2.29
C VAL A 70 4.83 5.05 -3.05
N ALA A 71 6.00 5.40 -2.49
CA ALA A 71 7.28 5.19 -3.16
C ALA A 71 7.53 3.70 -3.41
N SER A 72 7.35 2.84 -2.39
CA SER A 72 7.54 1.40 -2.54
C SER A 72 6.70 0.78 -3.66
N HIS A 73 5.50 1.28 -3.91
CA HIS A 73 4.63 0.75 -4.95
C HIS A 73 4.87 1.35 -6.35
N LEU A 74 5.43 2.55 -6.46
CA LEU A 74 5.42 3.28 -7.74
C LEU A 74 6.79 3.55 -8.37
N ILE A 75 7.88 3.61 -7.59
CA ILE A 75 9.20 3.93 -8.17
C ILE A 75 9.82 2.77 -8.97
N GLY A 76 9.25 1.58 -8.86
CA GLY A 76 9.69 0.39 -9.59
C GLY A 76 10.94 -0.29 -9.02
N PRO A 77 11.20 -1.56 -9.41
CA PRO A 77 12.23 -2.39 -8.80
C PRO A 77 13.66 -1.91 -9.03
N ASP A 78 13.93 -1.24 -10.15
CA ASP A 78 15.25 -0.69 -10.48
C ASP A 78 15.66 0.45 -9.51
N LEU A 79 14.68 1.08 -8.86
CA LEU A 79 14.86 2.13 -7.87
C LEU A 79 14.61 1.64 -6.43
N GLY A 80 14.56 0.32 -6.23
CA GLY A 80 14.34 -0.29 -4.91
C GLY A 80 12.86 -0.44 -4.51
N GLY A 81 11.93 -0.07 -5.39
CA GLY A 81 10.50 -0.35 -5.23
C GLY A 81 10.14 -1.83 -5.43
N LEU A 82 8.86 -2.12 -5.31
CA LEU A 82 8.30 -3.46 -5.47
C LEU A 82 8.21 -3.86 -6.94
N ARG A 83 8.57 -5.11 -7.25
CA ARG A 83 8.19 -5.81 -8.47
C ARG A 83 6.89 -6.57 -8.21
N TYR A 84 5.78 -6.02 -8.69
CA TYR A 84 4.46 -6.65 -8.58
C TYR A 84 3.57 -6.27 -9.77
N ASP A 85 2.45 -6.96 -9.92
CA ASP A 85 1.37 -6.60 -10.84
C ASP A 85 0.10 -6.39 -10.02
N TYR A 86 -0.47 -5.19 -10.04
CA TYR A 86 -1.72 -4.88 -9.33
C TYR A 86 -2.85 -5.83 -9.73
N ARG A 87 -2.86 -6.30 -10.99
CA ARG A 87 -3.87 -7.22 -11.53
C ARG A 87 -3.65 -8.67 -11.07
N ARG A 88 -2.45 -8.99 -10.57
CA ARG A 88 -2.06 -10.30 -10.06
C ARG A 88 -1.22 -10.13 -8.78
N PRO A 89 -1.79 -9.53 -7.73
CA PRO A 89 -1.02 -9.01 -6.60
C PRO A 89 -0.39 -10.11 -5.73
N LYS A 90 -0.87 -11.35 -5.88
CA LYS A 90 -0.38 -12.55 -5.16
C LYS A 90 0.52 -13.45 -6.00
N HIS A 91 1.09 -12.96 -7.10
CA HIS A 91 1.95 -13.78 -7.96
C HIS A 91 3.09 -14.44 -7.16
N PRO A 92 3.39 -15.74 -7.34
CA PRO A 92 4.41 -16.44 -6.53
C PRO A 92 5.79 -15.77 -6.53
N TYR A 93 6.18 -15.20 -7.67
CA TYR A 93 7.45 -14.51 -7.89
C TYR A 93 7.34 -12.97 -7.86
N SER A 94 6.28 -12.41 -7.26
CA SER A 94 6.28 -10.98 -6.92
C SER A 94 7.08 -10.75 -5.64
N ASP A 95 7.59 -9.52 -5.49
CA ASP A 95 8.08 -9.06 -4.20
C ASP A 95 6.93 -9.10 -3.18
N ARG A 96 7.27 -9.31 -1.89
CA ARG A 96 6.29 -9.34 -0.80
C ARG A 96 6.28 -8.01 -0.08
N PHE A 97 5.12 -7.36 -0.08
CA PHE A 97 4.86 -6.19 0.72
C PHE A 97 4.06 -6.58 1.97
N MET A 98 4.43 -6.02 3.12
CA MET A 98 3.77 -6.33 4.39
C MET A 98 3.63 -5.05 5.22
N LEU A 99 2.39 -4.62 5.42
CA LEU A 99 2.08 -3.54 6.35
C LEU A 99 1.90 -4.11 7.76
N ALA A 100 2.99 -4.56 8.38
CA ALA A 100 2.94 -5.26 9.66
C ALA A 100 2.41 -4.40 10.81
N GLY A 101 2.67 -3.09 10.78
CA GLY A 101 2.00 -2.11 11.63
C GLY A 101 0.53 -1.98 11.24
N GLY A 102 -0.28 -3.01 11.48
CA GLY A 102 -1.56 -3.21 10.79
C GLY A 102 -2.59 -2.11 11.00
N HIS A 103 -2.51 -1.35 12.09
CA HIS A 103 -3.38 -0.20 12.32
C HIS A 103 -3.21 0.91 11.25
N ASN A 104 -2.13 0.86 10.47
CA ASN A 104 -1.84 1.75 9.35
C ASN A 104 -2.60 1.38 8.06
N ALA A 105 -3.38 0.28 8.04
CA ALA A 105 -4.14 -0.21 6.87
C ALA A 105 -4.85 0.84 6.00
N PRO A 106 -5.40 1.95 6.54
CA PRO A 106 -5.99 2.99 5.69
C PRO A 106 -5.08 3.53 4.58
N VAL A 107 -3.76 3.56 4.79
CA VAL A 107 -2.81 4.08 3.80
C VAL A 107 -2.74 3.21 2.56
N THR A 108 -2.76 1.88 2.74
CA THR A 108 -2.74 0.93 1.63
C THR A 108 -4.08 0.91 0.91
N TYR A 109 -5.21 0.95 1.64
CA TYR A 109 -6.52 1.04 0.99
C TYR A 109 -6.65 2.30 0.14
N ALA A 110 -6.24 3.46 0.66
CA ALA A 110 -6.27 4.71 -0.08
C ALA A 110 -5.45 4.63 -1.38
N LEU A 111 -4.20 4.14 -1.30
CA LEU A 111 -3.35 3.98 -2.48
C LEU A 111 -3.96 2.97 -3.47
N TRP A 112 -4.38 1.80 -2.99
CA TRP A 112 -4.91 0.75 -3.87
C TRP A 112 -6.22 1.16 -4.55
N MET A 113 -7.07 1.96 -3.92
CA MET A 113 -8.24 2.57 -4.57
C MET A 113 -7.83 3.51 -5.71
N ILE A 114 -6.82 4.37 -5.49
CA ILE A 114 -6.31 5.28 -6.52
C ILE A 114 -5.77 4.49 -7.72
N LEU A 115 -5.00 3.43 -7.47
CA LEU A 115 -4.46 2.57 -8.54
C LEU A 115 -5.55 1.79 -9.28
N GLY A 116 -6.52 1.23 -8.55
CA GLY A 116 -7.64 0.50 -9.14
C GLY A 116 -8.52 1.41 -10.01
N GLU A 117 -8.83 2.62 -9.53
CA GLU A 117 -9.55 3.63 -10.31
C GLU A 117 -8.78 4.04 -11.56
N ALA A 118 -7.46 4.23 -11.47
CA ALA A 118 -6.65 4.56 -12.62
C ALA A 118 -6.70 3.48 -13.71
N LEU A 119 -6.59 2.20 -13.32
CA LEU A 119 -6.71 1.06 -14.24
C LEU A 119 -8.11 0.96 -14.84
N ALA A 120 -9.16 1.01 -14.01
CA ALA A 120 -10.55 0.92 -14.46
C ALA A 120 -10.90 2.05 -15.44
N ARG A 121 -10.54 3.30 -15.13
CA ARG A 121 -10.80 4.46 -16.01
C ARG A 121 -10.01 4.37 -17.31
N LYS A 122 -8.76 3.90 -17.26
CA LYS A 122 -7.92 3.75 -18.45
C LYS A 122 -8.45 2.64 -19.36
N HIS A 123 -8.87 1.51 -18.80
CA HIS A 123 -9.53 0.43 -19.56
C HIS A 123 -10.81 0.94 -20.21
N ALA A 124 -11.70 1.59 -19.45
CA ALA A 124 -12.95 2.15 -19.98
C ALA A 124 -12.73 3.18 -21.11
N ALA A 125 -11.69 4.02 -21.00
CA ALA A 125 -11.38 5.04 -21.99
C ALA A 125 -10.71 4.50 -23.27
N THR A 126 -10.04 3.34 -23.20
CA THR A 126 -9.20 2.85 -24.31
C THR A 126 -9.64 1.51 -24.89
N GLY A 127 -10.38 0.70 -24.12
CA GLY A 127 -10.67 -0.69 -24.44
C GLY A 127 -9.45 -1.62 -24.42
N ASP A 128 -8.29 -1.17 -23.92
CA ASP A 128 -7.05 -1.95 -23.92
C ASP A 128 -6.94 -2.83 -22.67
N ASP A 129 -7.05 -4.14 -22.85
CA ASP A 129 -7.04 -5.16 -21.79
C ASP A 129 -5.75 -5.18 -20.95
N ARG A 130 -4.67 -4.50 -21.37
CA ARG A 130 -3.51 -4.29 -20.48
C ARG A 130 -3.89 -3.51 -19.22
N TYR A 131 -4.93 -2.68 -19.27
CA TYR A 131 -5.44 -1.94 -18.12
C TYR A 131 -6.58 -2.66 -17.40
N TYR A 132 -7.07 -3.79 -17.93
CA TYR A 132 -8.12 -4.55 -17.27
C TYR A 132 -7.60 -5.12 -15.94
N ALA A 133 -8.29 -4.78 -14.86
CA ALA A 133 -8.08 -5.34 -13.54
C ALA A 133 -9.40 -5.95 -13.07
N ASP A 134 -9.35 -7.19 -12.59
CA ASP A 134 -10.54 -7.88 -12.07
C ASP A 134 -11.16 -7.05 -10.93
N PRO A 135 -12.44 -6.62 -11.05
CA PRO A 135 -13.12 -5.88 -10.00
C PRO A 135 -13.13 -6.62 -8.65
N ASP A 136 -13.24 -7.96 -8.64
CA ASP A 136 -13.31 -8.76 -7.41
C ASP A 136 -11.98 -8.82 -6.67
N THR A 137 -10.87 -8.54 -7.34
CA THR A 137 -9.56 -8.36 -6.71
C THR A 137 -9.25 -6.89 -6.44
N SER A 138 -9.67 -5.99 -7.32
CA SER A 138 -9.34 -4.55 -7.24
C SER A 138 -10.05 -3.85 -6.08
N MET A 139 -9.46 -2.74 -5.64
CA MET A 139 -10.12 -1.77 -4.78
C MET A 139 -10.54 -0.56 -5.61
N LEU A 140 -11.79 -0.15 -5.48
CA LEU A 140 -12.40 0.95 -6.22
C LEU A 140 -12.90 2.03 -5.27
N SER A 141 -13.20 3.22 -5.79
CA SER A 141 -13.61 4.36 -4.94
C SER A 141 -14.86 4.08 -4.11
N ILE A 142 -15.80 3.28 -4.60
CA ILE A 142 -16.99 2.87 -3.85
C ILE A 142 -16.67 2.10 -2.57
N ASP A 143 -15.54 1.38 -2.52
CA ASP A 143 -15.11 0.62 -1.35
C ASP A 143 -14.72 1.52 -0.17
N ALA A 144 -14.55 2.83 -0.38
CA ALA A 144 -14.37 3.80 0.69
C ALA A 144 -15.49 3.74 1.74
N LEU A 145 -16.72 3.42 1.30
CA LEU A 145 -17.87 3.22 2.20
C LEU A 145 -17.70 1.99 3.10
N GLY A 146 -16.89 1.03 2.67
CA GLY A 146 -16.62 -0.22 3.39
C GLY A 146 -15.61 -0.14 4.51
N PHE A 147 -14.93 1.00 4.69
CA PHE A 147 -13.91 1.14 5.71
C PHE A 147 -14.46 0.95 7.12
N ARG A 148 -13.91 -0.06 7.82
CA ARG A 148 -14.30 -0.48 9.18
C ARG A 148 -15.78 -0.87 9.30
N ARG A 149 -16.39 -1.35 8.21
CA ARG A 149 -17.77 -1.88 8.20
C ARG A 149 -17.78 -3.33 7.78
N GLY A 150 -18.53 -4.15 8.50
CA GLY A 150 -18.74 -5.55 8.15
C GLY A 150 -19.70 -5.70 6.97
N ARG A 151 -19.59 -6.83 6.24
CA ARG A 151 -20.37 -7.11 5.03
C ARG A 151 -21.88 -6.90 5.20
N GLY A 152 -22.47 -7.41 6.27
CA GLY A 152 -23.92 -7.31 6.50
C GLY A 152 -24.43 -5.86 6.60
N ALA A 153 -23.60 -4.92 7.08
CA ALA A 153 -23.98 -3.51 7.09
C ALA A 153 -23.91 -2.87 5.69
N LEU A 154 -23.05 -3.39 4.81
CA LEU A 154 -22.86 -2.87 3.45
C LEU A 154 -23.93 -3.38 2.49
N ASP A 155 -24.54 -4.53 2.77
CA ASP A 155 -25.61 -5.09 1.94
C ASP A 155 -26.83 -4.15 1.84
N THR A 156 -27.10 -3.37 2.90
CA THR A 156 -28.25 -2.44 2.94
C THR A 156 -27.87 -0.97 2.96
N ILE A 157 -26.58 -0.60 3.12
CA ILE A 157 -26.17 0.80 3.37
C ILE A 157 -26.69 1.80 2.33
N LEU A 158 -26.74 1.42 1.04
CA LEU A 158 -27.25 2.31 0.00
C LEU A 158 -28.77 2.40 0.04
N GLN A 159 -29.47 1.28 0.27
CA GLN A 159 -30.92 1.24 0.38
C GLN A 159 -31.41 2.04 1.59
N ASP A 160 -30.79 1.82 2.76
CA ASP A 160 -31.14 2.49 4.02
C ASP A 160 -30.99 4.01 3.94
N ASN A 161 -30.16 4.49 3.01
CA ASN A 161 -29.92 5.91 2.76
C ASN A 161 -30.60 6.44 1.49
N ASN A 162 -31.45 5.65 0.80
CA ASN A 162 -32.10 6.00 -0.48
C ASN A 162 -31.11 6.38 -1.60
N LEU A 163 -29.95 5.70 -1.64
CA LEU A 163 -28.85 5.93 -2.58
C LEU A 163 -28.62 4.78 -3.56
N GLN A 164 -29.40 3.69 -3.48
CA GLN A 164 -29.20 2.49 -4.31
C GLN A 164 -29.23 2.77 -5.82
N ASP A 165 -30.06 3.73 -6.25
CA ASP A 165 -30.21 4.14 -7.65
C ASP A 165 -29.47 5.46 -7.96
N HIS A 166 -28.68 5.99 -7.01
CA HIS A 166 -28.00 7.26 -7.18
C HIS A 166 -26.82 7.12 -8.17
N PRO A 167 -26.67 7.99 -9.19
CA PRO A 167 -25.63 7.84 -10.21
C PRO A 167 -24.20 7.78 -9.67
N LEU A 168 -23.90 8.52 -8.59
CA LEU A 168 -22.58 8.46 -7.93
C LEU A 168 -22.28 7.12 -7.24
N MET A 169 -23.29 6.28 -7.02
CA MET A 169 -23.16 4.95 -6.41
C MET A 169 -23.20 3.83 -7.45
N ALA A 170 -23.29 4.14 -8.74
CA ALA A 170 -23.41 3.14 -9.80
C ALA A 170 -22.27 2.11 -9.80
N GLN A 171 -21.07 2.48 -9.33
CA GLN A 171 -19.95 1.55 -9.20
C GLN A 171 -20.24 0.39 -8.22
N ALA A 172 -21.13 0.57 -7.25
CA ALA A 172 -21.57 -0.50 -6.36
C ALA A 172 -22.27 -1.64 -7.12
N ALA A 173 -22.88 -1.38 -8.28
CA ALA A 173 -23.56 -2.40 -9.08
C ALA A 173 -22.60 -3.42 -9.71
N ILE A 174 -21.29 -3.15 -9.74
CA ILE A 174 -20.30 -4.07 -10.32
C ILE A 174 -20.21 -5.35 -9.48
N ARG A 175 -20.06 -5.21 -8.15
CA ARG A 175 -19.86 -6.34 -7.21
C ARG A 175 -20.27 -6.05 -5.77
N GLY A 176 -21.02 -4.97 -5.53
CA GLY A 176 -21.26 -4.42 -4.20
C GLY A 176 -20.04 -3.65 -3.64
N ILE A 177 -20.15 -3.29 -2.37
CA ILE A 177 -19.12 -2.53 -1.63
C ILE A 177 -18.24 -3.52 -0.86
N ARG A 178 -16.92 -3.47 -1.06
CA ARG A 178 -15.98 -4.32 -0.32
C ARG A 178 -15.89 -3.87 1.13
N SER A 179 -16.00 -4.81 2.07
CA SER A 179 -15.65 -4.58 3.48
C SER A 179 -14.14 -4.40 3.62
N LEU A 180 -13.70 -3.33 4.27
CA LEU A 180 -12.28 -3.07 4.53
C LEU A 180 -12.01 -3.12 6.02
N ALA A 181 -11.05 -3.95 6.42
CA ALA A 181 -10.74 -4.19 7.82
C ALA A 181 -10.09 -2.98 8.51
N GLY A 182 -10.19 -2.92 9.84
CA GLY A 182 -9.53 -1.87 10.63
C GLY A 182 -8.01 -2.06 10.79
N HIS A 183 -7.52 -3.26 10.48
CA HIS A 183 -6.12 -3.67 10.42
C HIS A 183 -5.82 -4.25 9.04
N SER A 184 -4.54 -4.46 8.72
CA SER A 184 -4.12 -5.02 7.44
C SER A 184 -4.40 -6.51 7.38
N GLU A 185 -5.06 -6.99 6.33
CA GLU A 185 -5.33 -8.41 6.10
C GLU A 185 -4.46 -8.93 4.95
N THR A 186 -3.94 -10.14 5.09
CA THR A 186 -3.09 -10.81 4.09
C THR A 186 -3.84 -11.10 2.78
N THR A 187 -5.17 -11.11 2.83
CA THR A 187 -6.01 -11.29 1.65
C THR A 187 -6.10 -10.05 0.78
N ASP A 188 -5.71 -8.89 1.31
CA ASP A 188 -5.88 -7.61 0.60
C ASP A 188 -4.69 -7.31 -0.30
N LEU A 189 -4.97 -7.23 -1.61
CA LEU A 189 -4.07 -6.74 -2.66
C LEU A 189 -2.61 -7.22 -2.42
N THR A 190 -1.65 -6.31 -2.35
CA THR A 190 -0.22 -6.64 -2.25
C THR A 190 0.21 -7.00 -0.82
N ASN A 191 -0.62 -6.79 0.19
CA ASN A 191 -0.25 -7.02 1.58
C ASN A 191 -0.24 -8.50 1.94
N ASP A 192 0.90 -9.01 2.42
CA ASP A 192 1.15 -10.45 2.60
C ASP A 192 1.27 -10.86 4.07
N VAL A 193 0.65 -10.08 4.98
CA VAL A 193 0.62 -10.31 6.43
C VAL A 193 -0.71 -9.88 7.05
N ASN A 194 -1.22 -10.64 8.02
CA ASN A 194 -2.25 -10.14 8.93
C ASN A 194 -1.56 -9.30 10.01
N GLY A 195 -1.82 -7.99 10.00
CA GLY A 195 -1.23 -7.05 10.96
C GLY A 195 -2.14 -6.82 12.16
N GLY A 196 -1.66 -6.01 13.10
CA GLY A 196 -2.37 -5.66 14.34
C GLY A 196 -1.53 -6.00 15.57
N PRO A 197 -1.16 -7.28 15.78
CA PRO A 197 -0.19 -7.65 16.80
C PRO A 197 1.22 -7.14 16.41
N SER A 198 1.82 -6.31 17.26
CA SER A 198 3.17 -5.79 17.05
C SER A 198 4.23 -6.91 17.03
N GLY A 199 5.21 -6.80 16.14
CA GLY A 199 6.33 -7.74 16.01
C GLY A 199 6.11 -8.87 15.01
N ILE A 200 4.87 -9.08 14.55
CA ILE A 200 4.56 -10.19 13.64
C ILE A 200 5.22 -10.00 12.27
N GLY A 201 5.45 -8.75 11.85
CA GLY A 201 6.08 -8.46 10.56
C GLY A 201 7.51 -8.97 10.48
N ILE A 202 8.29 -8.81 11.54
CA ILE A 202 9.68 -9.28 11.59
C ILE A 202 9.74 -10.81 11.48
N ALA A 203 9.03 -11.54 12.34
CA ALA A 203 9.01 -12.99 12.31
C ALA A 203 8.49 -13.53 10.96
N THR A 204 7.43 -12.90 10.43
CA THR A 204 6.87 -13.26 9.12
C THR A 204 7.85 -12.99 7.98
N SER A 205 8.59 -11.88 8.02
CA SER A 205 9.62 -11.54 7.04
C SER A 205 10.73 -12.59 7.03
N ALA A 206 11.23 -12.94 8.21
CA ALA A 206 12.28 -13.94 8.37
C ALA A 206 11.84 -15.31 7.81
N GLY A 207 10.61 -15.74 8.13
CA GLY A 207 10.06 -17.00 7.60
C GLY A 207 9.91 -17.01 6.08
N LYS A 208 9.43 -15.91 5.48
CA LYS A 208 9.32 -15.78 4.01
C LYS A 208 10.70 -15.76 3.34
N ALA A 209 11.68 -15.09 3.94
CA ALA A 209 13.05 -15.04 3.43
C ALA A 209 13.71 -16.42 3.48
N ALA A 210 13.59 -17.11 4.62
CA ALA A 210 14.09 -18.48 4.77
C ALA A 210 13.44 -19.44 3.78
N PHE A 211 12.12 -19.34 3.56
CA PHE A 211 11.43 -20.14 2.56
C PHE A 211 12.01 -19.92 1.16
N TRP A 212 12.20 -18.66 0.75
CA TRP A 212 12.78 -18.34 -0.56
C TRP A 212 14.21 -18.85 -0.73
N ASP A 213 15.04 -18.75 0.30
CA ASP A 213 16.38 -19.33 0.30
C ASP A 213 16.34 -20.86 0.15
N ILE A 214 15.51 -21.55 0.95
CA ILE A 214 15.35 -23.01 0.92
C ILE A 214 14.93 -23.52 -0.47
N VAL A 215 14.02 -22.81 -1.15
CA VAL A 215 13.54 -23.23 -2.48
C VAL A 215 14.44 -22.76 -3.63
N GLY A 216 15.55 -22.07 -3.34
CA GLY A 216 16.47 -21.54 -4.34
C GLY A 216 15.84 -20.44 -5.20
N ALA A 217 15.01 -19.59 -4.61
CA ALA A 217 14.39 -18.47 -5.32
C ALA A 217 15.44 -17.44 -5.75
N PRO A 218 15.23 -16.67 -6.83
CA PRO A 218 16.20 -15.69 -7.29
C PRO A 218 16.44 -14.57 -6.27
N ASP A 219 17.70 -14.21 -6.03
CA ASP A 219 18.14 -13.12 -5.13
C ASP A 219 17.51 -11.74 -5.45
N SER A 220 16.96 -11.59 -6.66
CA SER A 220 16.22 -10.39 -7.07
C SER A 220 14.91 -10.16 -6.31
N LEU A 221 14.38 -11.17 -5.63
CA LEU A 221 13.12 -11.08 -4.90
C LEU A 221 13.29 -10.37 -3.56
N LYS A 222 12.35 -9.48 -3.24
CA LYS A 222 12.39 -8.66 -2.03
C LYS A 222 11.21 -8.95 -1.11
N ILE A 223 11.46 -8.86 0.19
CA ILE A 223 10.44 -8.78 1.23
C ILE A 223 10.58 -7.41 1.86
N MET A 224 9.52 -6.61 1.79
CA MET A 224 9.46 -5.26 2.34
C MET A 224 8.36 -5.22 3.40
N ALA A 225 8.78 -5.02 4.66
CA ALA A 225 7.88 -4.86 5.80
C ALA A 225 7.93 -3.43 6.32
N ILE A 226 6.76 -2.82 6.54
CA ILE A 226 6.64 -1.54 7.23
C ILE A 226 6.08 -1.80 8.62
N GLU A 227 6.84 -1.44 9.65
CA GLU A 227 6.47 -1.62 11.04
C GLU A 227 6.86 -0.42 11.90
N GLY A 228 6.22 -0.26 13.06
CA GLY A 228 6.45 0.84 13.99
C GLY A 228 7.33 0.48 15.17
N GLU A 229 7.68 1.47 15.99
CA GLU A 229 8.59 1.31 17.14
C GLU A 229 8.16 0.20 18.12
N PHE A 230 6.85 0.04 18.37
CA PHE A 230 6.33 -0.98 19.27
C PHE A 230 6.61 -2.42 18.81
N ALA A 231 6.89 -2.63 17.54
CA ALA A 231 7.36 -3.93 17.09
C ALA A 231 8.76 -4.22 17.62
N MET A 232 9.65 -3.23 17.70
CA MET A 232 11.01 -3.40 18.20
C MET A 232 11.06 -3.72 19.70
N THR A 233 9.96 -3.51 20.43
CA THR A 233 9.85 -3.88 21.85
C THR A 233 9.23 -5.27 22.06
N SER A 234 8.78 -5.93 21.00
CA SER A 234 8.14 -7.24 21.09
C SER A 234 9.17 -8.38 21.21
N GLY A 235 8.77 -9.49 21.86
CA GLY A 235 9.60 -10.69 21.95
C GLY A 235 9.95 -11.28 20.58
N HIS A 236 9.01 -11.29 19.65
CA HIS A 236 9.22 -11.76 18.27
C HIS A 236 10.40 -11.06 17.58
N SER A 237 10.54 -9.74 17.80
CA SER A 237 11.64 -8.97 17.22
C SER A 237 12.98 -9.28 17.87
N GLN A 238 12.97 -9.54 19.18
CA GLN A 238 14.18 -9.92 19.90
C GLN A 238 14.68 -11.32 19.52
N GLU A 239 13.79 -12.24 19.17
CA GLU A 239 14.15 -13.58 18.70
C GLU A 239 14.86 -13.57 17.34
N MET A 240 14.63 -12.53 16.52
CA MET A 240 15.15 -12.42 15.15
C MET A 240 16.27 -11.37 14.99
N LYS A 241 16.79 -10.84 16.11
CA LYS A 241 17.88 -9.86 16.15
C LYS A 241 19.25 -10.55 16.16
#